data_AF-A0A914K8G0-F1
#
_entry.id   AF-A0A914K8G0-F1
#
_cell.length_a   1.000
_cell.length_b   1.000
_cell.length_c   1.000
_cell.angle_alpha   90.00
_cell.angle_beta   90.00
_cell.angle_gamma   90.00
#
_symmetry.space_group_name_H-M   'P 1'
#
loop_
_entity.id
_entity.type
_entity.pdbx_description
1 polymer ?
#
loop_
_entity_poly.entity_id
_entity_poly.type
_entity_poly.pdbx_seq_one_letter_code
_entity_poly.pdbx_strand_id
1 'polypeptide(L)'
;MPTFVFISENGEIDRMQGASPQGLKTKIQNWINYLGPVAAAAPSKPNPKAANEAEKSWLSQFVKYSDKVMEYEDEIAQTLAKSLIPLEELLKKVSLDGKRNDFLLASDLMNWFHDEFFEWTDTPKCKSCNEKTSKDTRSNGTPTEEEKNEGDAQRVEVYFC
;
A
#
# COMPACT_ATOMS: atom_id res chain seq x y z
N MET A 1 3.81 15.23 -18.00
CA MET A 1 4.44 14.17 -18.81
C MET A 1 5.84 13.94 -18.32
N PRO A 2 6.24 12.70 -17.96
CA PRO A 2 7.60 12.42 -17.52
C PRO A 2 8.60 12.62 -18.67
N THR A 3 9.77 13.18 -18.34
CA THR A 3 10.87 13.39 -19.27
C THR A 3 12.05 12.53 -18.84
N PHE A 4 12.52 11.69 -19.75
CA PHE A 4 13.66 10.81 -19.54
C PHE A 4 14.91 11.45 -20.16
N VAL A 5 15.99 11.51 -19.39
CA VAL A 5 17.28 12.05 -19.83
C VAL A 5 18.29 10.91 -19.82
N PHE A 6 19.02 10.75 -20.91
CA PHE A 6 20.08 9.76 -21.07
C PHE A 6 21.42 10.47 -20.92
N ILE A 7 22.30 9.95 -20.06
CA ILE A 7 23.57 10.59 -19.72
C ILE A 7 24.69 9.56 -19.86
N SER A 8 25.81 9.94 -20.47
CA SER A 8 27.04 9.13 -20.56
C SER A 8 28.27 10.03 -20.38
N GLU A 9 29.30 9.53 -19.69
CA GLU A 9 30.62 10.18 -19.53
C GLU A 9 30.57 11.70 -19.28
N ASN A 10 29.65 12.12 -18.40
CA ASN A 10 29.42 13.50 -17.94
C ASN A 10 28.66 14.44 -18.87
N GLY A 11 27.97 13.93 -19.90
CA GLY A 11 27.10 14.72 -20.77
C GLY A 11 25.72 14.09 -20.98
N GLU A 12 24.70 14.95 -21.15
CA GLU A 12 23.40 14.51 -21.67
C GLU A 12 23.57 14.08 -23.13
N ILE A 13 23.30 12.81 -23.40
CA ILE A 13 23.40 12.22 -24.75
C ILE A 13 22.06 12.23 -25.47
N ASP A 14 20.93 12.23 -24.75
CA ASP A 14 19.60 12.17 -25.34
C ASP A 14 18.51 12.57 -24.34
N ARG A 15 17.35 12.98 -24.85
CA ARG A 15 16.15 13.30 -24.07
C ARG A 15 14.91 12.72 -24.72
N MET A 16 13.94 12.30 -23.91
CA MET A 16 12.66 11.79 -24.38
C MET A 16 11.52 12.23 -23.47
N GLN A 17 10.57 12.99 -24.01
CA GLN A 17 9.42 13.47 -23.26
C GLN A 17 8.18 12.62 -23.59
N GLY A 18 7.49 12.10 -22.57
CA GLY A 18 6.22 11.39 -22.74
C GLY A 18 6.31 10.00 -23.37
N ALA A 19 7.40 9.26 -23.12
CA ALA A 19 7.58 7.93 -23.71
C ALA A 19 6.63 6.87 -23.12
N SER A 20 6.09 6.01 -23.98
CA SER A 20 5.50 4.74 -23.53
C SER A 20 6.61 3.80 -23.00
N PRO A 21 6.32 2.88 -22.05
CA PRO A 21 7.32 1.98 -21.48
C PRO A 21 8.12 1.20 -22.54
N GLN A 22 7.47 0.80 -23.62
CA GLN A 22 8.08 0.09 -24.75
C GLN A 22 9.02 1.00 -25.55
N GLY A 23 8.60 2.25 -25.80
CA GLY A 23 9.45 3.24 -26.48
C GLY A 23 10.72 3.55 -25.70
N LEU A 24 10.61 3.66 -24.37
CA LEU A 24 11.77 3.83 -23.49
C LEU A 24 12.71 2.62 -23.55
N LYS A 25 12.16 1.40 -23.48
CA LYS A 25 12.94 0.15 -23.53
C LYS A 25 13.73 0.01 -24.84
N THR A 26 13.10 0.28 -25.98
CA THR A 26 13.76 0.24 -27.29
C THR A 26 14.90 1.27 -27.36
N LYS A 27 14.66 2.48 -26.84
CA LYS A 27 15.66 3.54 -26.85
C LYS A 27 16.88 3.19 -25.98
N ILE A 28 16.67 2.56 -24.83
CA ILE A 28 17.73 2.02 -23.97
C ILE A 28 18.54 0.94 -24.71
N GLN A 29 17.87 -0.02 -25.36
CA GLN A 29 18.53 -1.11 -26.09
C GLN A 29 19.36 -0.60 -27.26
N ASN A 30 18.88 0.41 -27.99
CA ASN A 30 19.62 1.03 -29.08
C ASN A 30 20.91 1.69 -28.60
N TRP A 31 20.88 2.39 -27.47
CA TRP A 31 22.09 2.99 -26.89
C TRP A 31 23.08 1.94 -26.40
N ILE A 32 22.60 0.84 -25.81
CA ILE A 32 23.44 -0.30 -25.42
C ILE A 32 24.14 -0.91 -26.66
N ASN A 33 23.43 -1.04 -27.77
CA ASN A 33 23.98 -1.61 -29.00
C ASN A 33 24.95 -0.66 -29.73
N TYR A 34 24.66 0.65 -29.73
CA TYR A 34 25.49 1.66 -30.40
C TYR A 34 26.89 1.81 -29.76
N LEU A 35 27.00 1.56 -28.44
CA LEU A 35 28.26 1.67 -27.70
C LEU A 35 29.23 0.47 -27.93
N GLY A 36 28.82 -0.57 -28.68
CA GLY A 36 29.70 -1.65 -29.11
C GLY A 36 30.29 -2.54 -28.00
N PRO A 37 31.07 -3.58 -28.36
CA PRO A 37 31.49 -4.65 -27.43
C PRO A 37 32.47 -4.20 -26.34
N VAL A 38 32.99 -2.97 -26.40
CA VAL A 38 33.91 -2.43 -25.38
C VAL A 38 33.18 -2.13 -24.07
N ALA A 39 31.86 -1.88 -24.13
CA ALA A 39 31.00 -1.74 -22.95
C ALA A 39 30.36 -3.06 -22.48
N ALA A 40 30.41 -4.13 -23.30
CA ALA A 40 29.77 -5.41 -22.99
C ALA A 40 30.69 -6.39 -22.22
N ALA A 41 31.99 -6.12 -22.13
CA ALA A 41 32.97 -7.03 -21.51
C ALA A 41 33.53 -6.56 -20.15
N ALA A 42 33.25 -5.33 -19.73
CA ALA A 42 33.45 -4.93 -18.34
C ALA A 42 32.08 -4.96 -17.66
N PRO A 43 31.86 -5.71 -16.57
CA PRO A 43 30.72 -5.42 -15.72
C PRO A 43 30.87 -3.95 -15.37
N SER A 44 29.96 -3.10 -15.86
CA SER A 44 29.88 -1.72 -15.42
C SER A 44 29.88 -1.81 -13.91
N LYS A 45 30.95 -1.31 -13.26
CA LYS A 45 31.03 -1.36 -11.81
C LYS A 45 29.71 -0.78 -11.34
N PRO A 46 28.86 -1.58 -10.62
CA PRO A 46 27.55 -1.11 -10.24
C PRO A 46 27.79 0.24 -9.60
N ASN A 47 27.09 1.26 -10.10
CA ASN A 47 27.26 2.63 -9.60
C ASN A 47 27.30 2.51 -8.07
N PRO A 48 28.38 2.93 -7.39
CA PRO A 48 28.52 2.70 -5.97
C PRO A 48 27.42 3.38 -5.15
N LYS A 49 26.61 4.23 -5.80
CA LYS A 49 25.41 4.89 -5.28
C LYS A 49 24.08 4.26 -5.77
N ALA A 50 24.11 3.22 -6.59
CA ALA A 50 22.89 2.50 -6.98
C ALA A 50 22.42 1.64 -5.82
N ALA A 51 21.10 1.62 -5.61
CA ALA A 51 20.48 0.80 -4.58
C ALA A 51 20.82 -0.68 -4.82
N ASN A 52 21.27 -1.36 -3.78
CA ASN A 52 21.44 -2.81 -3.78
C ASN A 52 20.06 -3.51 -3.75
N GLU A 53 20.02 -4.84 -3.93
CA GLU A 53 18.74 -5.56 -4.00
C GLU A 53 17.89 -5.47 -2.71
N ALA A 54 18.54 -5.43 -1.54
CA ALA A 54 17.82 -5.23 -0.28
C ALA A 54 17.22 -3.82 -0.19
N GLU A 55 17.99 -2.80 -0.61
CA GLU A 55 17.51 -1.42 -0.69
C GLU A 55 16.38 -1.28 -1.70
N LYS A 56 16.46 -1.93 -2.87
CA LYS A 56 15.36 -1.97 -3.85
C LYS A 56 14.11 -2.62 -3.26
N SER A 57 14.26 -3.75 -2.56
CA SER A 57 13.15 -4.45 -1.92
C SER A 57 12.53 -3.65 -0.77
N TRP A 58 13.31 -2.80 -0.11
CA TRP A 58 12.80 -1.88 0.92
C TRP A 58 12.12 -0.67 0.28
N LEU A 59 12.74 -0.07 -0.74
CA LEU A 59 12.19 1.07 -1.48
C LEU A 59 10.85 0.72 -2.16
N SER A 60 10.70 -0.52 -2.66
CA SER A 60 9.43 -0.96 -3.26
C SER A 60 8.27 -0.99 -2.25
N GLN A 61 8.53 -1.08 -0.95
CA GLN A 61 7.48 -1.00 0.07
C GLN A 61 6.83 0.38 0.09
N PHE A 62 7.60 1.45 -0.14
CA PHE A 62 7.04 2.81 -0.17
C PHE A 62 6.03 3.00 -1.29
N VAL A 63 6.29 2.42 -2.47
CA VAL A 63 5.34 2.45 -3.60
C VAL A 63 4.04 1.75 -3.21
N LYS A 64 4.15 0.57 -2.59
CA LYS A 64 2.97 -0.16 -2.11
C LYS A 64 2.17 0.65 -1.09
N TYR A 65 2.83 1.31 -0.14
CA TYR A 65 2.14 2.12 0.86
C TYR A 65 1.57 3.42 0.31
N SER A 66 2.23 4.05 -0.67
CA SER A 66 1.67 5.23 -1.34
C SER A 66 0.39 4.90 -2.08
N ASP A 67 0.36 3.76 -2.77
CA ASP A 67 -0.84 3.30 -3.46
C ASP A 67 -1.97 2.99 -2.47
N LYS A 68 -1.64 2.34 -1.34
CA LYS A 68 -2.62 2.02 -0.29
C LYS A 68 -3.24 3.25 0.37
N VAL A 69 -2.48 4.33 0.54
CA VAL A 69 -3.04 5.59 1.10
C VAL A 69 -4.10 6.19 0.17
N MET A 70 -3.95 6.03 -1.14
CA MET A 70 -4.93 6.52 -2.11
C MET A 70 -6.28 5.80 -2.01
N GLU A 71 -6.33 4.58 -1.46
CA GLU A 71 -7.60 3.85 -1.23
C GLU A 71 -8.54 4.63 -0.29
N TYR A 72 -8.00 5.40 0.67
CA TYR A 72 -8.81 6.23 1.56
C TYR A 72 -9.45 7.44 0.87
N GLU A 73 -9.00 7.79 -0.33
CA GLU A 73 -9.56 8.88 -1.14
C GLU A 73 -10.74 8.44 -2.01
N ASP A 74 -11.09 7.14 -2.02
CA ASP A 74 -12.28 6.65 -2.74
C ASP A 74 -13.57 7.18 -2.10
N GLU A 75 -14.35 7.92 -2.88
CA GLU A 75 -15.59 8.57 -2.41
C GLU A 75 -16.65 7.55 -1.97
N ILE A 76 -16.70 6.39 -2.64
CA ILE A 76 -17.66 5.32 -2.31
C ILE A 76 -17.29 4.72 -0.96
N ALA A 77 -16.02 4.33 -0.76
CA ALA A 77 -15.51 3.84 0.52
C ALA A 77 -15.73 4.86 1.65
N GLN A 78 -15.42 6.14 1.42
CA GLN A 78 -15.68 7.19 2.41
C GLN A 78 -17.17 7.33 2.76
N THR A 79 -18.06 7.20 1.77
CA THR A 79 -19.51 7.28 1.98
C THR A 79 -20.02 6.10 2.80
N LEU A 80 -19.53 4.88 2.52
CA LEU A 80 -19.84 3.68 3.29
C LEU A 80 -19.29 3.77 4.72
N ALA A 81 -18.07 4.27 4.90
CA ALA A 81 -17.51 4.47 6.24
C ALA A 81 -18.36 5.48 7.04
N LYS A 82 -18.72 6.62 6.43
CA LYS A 82 -19.55 7.65 7.06
C LYS A 82 -20.97 7.19 7.39
N SER A 83 -21.52 6.20 6.69
CA SER A 83 -22.85 5.66 6.99
C SER A 83 -22.87 4.79 8.25
N LEU A 84 -21.72 4.24 8.64
CA LEU A 84 -21.55 3.44 9.86
C LEU A 84 -21.17 4.31 11.07
N ILE A 85 -20.47 5.42 10.85
CA ILE A 85 -20.03 6.34 11.91
C ILE A 85 -21.25 7.14 12.42
N PRO A 86 -21.51 7.21 13.74
CA PRO A 86 -22.59 8.00 14.33
C PRO A 86 -22.23 9.50 14.35
N LEU A 87 -22.03 10.09 13.16
CA LEU A 87 -21.45 11.41 12.99
C LEU A 87 -22.28 12.51 13.66
N GLU A 88 -23.61 12.40 13.61
CA GLU A 88 -24.51 13.37 14.25
C GLU A 88 -24.33 13.41 15.77
N GLU A 89 -24.11 12.27 16.41
CA GLU A 89 -23.92 12.18 17.86
C GLU A 89 -22.54 12.71 18.26
N LEU A 90 -21.51 12.34 17.49
CA LEU A 90 -20.15 12.81 17.71
C LEU A 90 -20.06 14.34 17.55
N LEU A 91 -20.70 14.92 16.52
CA LEU A 91 -20.67 16.36 16.30
C LEU A 91 -21.41 17.17 17.38
N LYS A 92 -22.47 16.62 17.98
CA LYS A 92 -23.19 17.27 19.10
C LYS A 92 -22.29 17.45 20.32
N LYS A 93 -21.39 16.50 20.60
CA LYS A 93 -20.48 16.51 21.76
C LYS A 93 -19.33 17.52 21.62
N VAL A 94 -19.00 17.89 20.39
CA VAL A 94 -17.76 18.63 20.05
C VAL A 94 -17.99 20.15 19.90
N SER A 95 -19.24 20.60 19.85
CA SER A 95 -19.57 22.01 19.64
C SER A 95 -19.47 22.81 20.94
N LEU A 96 -18.27 23.32 21.23
CA LEU A 96 -18.03 24.35 22.24
C LEU A 96 -18.15 25.74 21.60
N ASP A 97 -19.05 26.58 22.09
CA ASP A 97 -19.17 28.00 21.71
C ASP A 97 -19.37 28.27 20.19
N GLY A 98 -19.98 27.32 19.47
CA GLY A 98 -20.24 27.42 18.03
C GLY A 98 -19.02 27.20 17.13
N LYS A 99 -17.89 26.75 17.69
CA LYS A 99 -16.71 26.33 16.93
C LYS A 99 -16.45 24.83 17.11
N ARG A 100 -16.22 24.16 15.98
CA ARG A 100 -15.85 22.74 15.95
C ARG A 100 -14.45 22.55 16.52
N ASN A 101 -14.31 21.69 17.53
CA ASN A 101 -13.03 21.28 18.07
C ASN A 101 -12.60 19.93 17.49
N ASP A 102 -11.76 19.95 16.46
CA ASP A 102 -11.31 18.72 15.76
C ASP A 102 -10.57 17.73 16.67
N PHE A 103 -9.88 18.21 17.71
CA PHE A 103 -9.21 17.34 18.67
C PHE A 103 -10.21 16.51 19.48
N LEU A 104 -11.28 17.14 19.97
CA LEU A 104 -12.35 16.43 20.68
C LEU A 104 -13.08 15.46 19.75
N LEU A 105 -13.32 15.85 18.48
CA LEU A 105 -13.92 14.93 17.51
C LEU A 105 -13.05 13.69 17.26
N ALA A 106 -11.74 13.87 17.10
CA ALA A 106 -10.82 12.76 16.91
C ALA A 106 -10.77 11.85 18.16
N SER A 107 -10.79 12.43 19.35
CA SER A 107 -10.85 11.69 20.61
C SER A 107 -12.14 10.87 20.72
N ASP A 108 -13.30 11.48 20.48
CA ASP A 108 -14.59 10.79 20.59
C ASP A 108 -14.74 9.72 19.50
N LEU A 109 -14.24 9.97 18.30
CA LEU A 109 -14.19 8.97 17.22
C LEU A 109 -13.33 7.76 17.61
N MET A 110 -12.19 8.00 18.27
CA MET A 110 -11.31 6.92 18.74
C MET A 110 -12.00 6.07 19.82
N ASN A 111 -12.68 6.71 20.77
CA ASN A 111 -13.43 6.01 21.82
C ASN A 111 -14.56 5.16 21.21
N TRP A 112 -15.37 5.74 20.32
CA TRP A 112 -16.41 5.00 19.60
C TRP A 112 -15.84 3.80 18.82
N PHE A 113 -14.73 4.01 18.11
CA PHE A 113 -14.11 2.93 17.33
C PHE A 113 -13.70 1.76 18.23
N HIS A 114 -13.06 2.05 19.36
CA HIS A 114 -12.58 1.05 20.30
C HIS A 114 -13.69 0.35 21.08
N ASP A 115 -14.68 1.10 21.59
CA ASP A 115 -15.67 0.57 22.55
C ASP A 115 -16.91 -0.02 21.88
N GLU A 116 -17.27 0.45 20.68
CA GLU A 116 -18.57 0.14 20.06
C GLU A 116 -18.44 -0.50 18.67
N PHE A 117 -17.47 -0.10 17.86
CA PHE A 117 -17.39 -0.51 16.46
C PHE A 117 -16.47 -1.72 16.22
N PHE A 118 -15.28 -1.72 16.82
CA PHE A 118 -14.24 -2.71 16.54
C PHE A 118 -14.10 -3.73 17.66
N GLU A 119 -14.03 -5.02 17.32
CA GLU A 119 -13.74 -6.10 18.28
C GLU A 119 -12.34 -6.68 18.03
N TRP A 120 -11.48 -6.64 19.04
CA TRP A 120 -10.18 -7.32 18.98
C TRP A 120 -10.37 -8.84 18.91
N THR A 121 -9.82 -9.47 17.87
CA THR A 121 -9.88 -10.92 17.67
C THR A 121 -8.50 -11.55 17.77
N ASP A 122 -8.23 -12.18 18.92
CA ASP A 122 -7.01 -12.97 19.15
C ASP A 122 -7.14 -14.39 18.57
N THR A 123 -8.32 -14.99 18.73
CA THR A 123 -8.75 -16.23 18.07
C THR A 123 -10.22 -16.10 17.70
N PRO A 124 -10.66 -16.55 16.52
CA PRO A 124 -12.06 -16.44 16.12
C PRO A 124 -12.97 -17.30 16.99
N LYS A 125 -14.26 -16.96 17.03
CA LYS A 125 -15.31 -17.82 17.59
C LYS A 125 -15.67 -18.88 16.53
N CYS A 126 -15.83 -20.13 16.96
CA CYS A 126 -16.26 -21.20 16.07
C CYS A 126 -17.68 -20.92 15.55
N LYS A 127 -17.88 -20.99 14.22
CA LYS A 127 -19.20 -20.75 13.60
C LYS A 127 -20.29 -21.74 14.06
N SER A 128 -19.91 -22.93 14.51
CA SER A 128 -20.86 -23.99 14.89
C SER A 128 -21.25 -23.94 16.37
N CYS A 129 -20.30 -23.76 17.29
CA CYS A 129 -20.56 -23.79 18.74
C CYS A 129 -20.44 -22.42 19.42
N ASN A 130 -19.96 -21.40 18.71
CA ASN A 130 -19.74 -20.02 19.19
C ASN A 130 -18.72 -19.87 20.34
N GLU A 131 -17.99 -20.93 20.68
CA GLU A 131 -16.87 -20.89 21.61
C GLU A 131 -15.59 -20.37 20.95
N LYS A 132 -14.69 -19.79 21.73
CA LYS A 132 -13.38 -19.34 21.23
C LYS A 132 -12.53 -20.54 20.83
N THR A 133 -11.95 -20.50 19.64
CA THR A 133 -11.02 -21.56 19.18
C THR A 133 -9.68 -21.47 19.92
N SER A 134 -8.98 -22.59 20.10
CA SER A 134 -7.65 -22.59 20.73
C SER A 134 -6.56 -22.10 19.78
N LYS A 135 -5.60 -21.32 20.30
CA LYS A 135 -4.40 -20.89 19.57
C LYS A 135 -3.57 -22.06 19.04
N ASP A 136 -3.58 -23.19 19.74
CA ASP A 136 -2.81 -24.38 19.37
C ASP A 136 -3.32 -25.04 18.09
N THR A 137 -4.54 -24.70 17.67
CA THR A 137 -5.17 -25.21 16.44
C THR A 137 -4.87 -24.35 15.21
N ARG A 138 -4.15 -23.23 15.39
CA ARG A 138 -3.88 -22.30 14.30
C ARG A 138 -3.02 -22.97 13.22
N SER A 139 -3.50 -22.90 11.99
CA SER A 139 -2.79 -23.31 10.78
C SER A 139 -2.83 -22.22 9.70
N ASN A 140 -1.92 -22.27 8.74
CA ASN A 140 -1.93 -21.34 7.61
C ASN A 140 -2.91 -21.83 6.55
N GLY A 141 -3.87 -20.99 6.18
CA GLY A 141 -4.79 -21.21 5.07
C GLY A 141 -4.31 -20.53 3.78
N THR A 142 -5.00 -20.85 2.70
CA THR A 142 -4.93 -20.09 1.45
C THR A 142 -6.20 -19.23 1.35
N PRO A 143 -6.08 -17.91 1.08
CA PRO A 143 -7.25 -17.06 0.87
C PRO A 143 -8.15 -17.63 -0.23
N THR A 144 -9.46 -17.64 0.03
CA THR A 144 -10.47 -17.87 -1.00
C THR A 144 -10.51 -16.70 -1.99
N GLU A 145 -11.15 -16.90 -3.14
CA GLU A 145 -11.29 -15.82 -4.14
C GLU A 145 -12.08 -14.63 -3.60
N GLU A 146 -13.10 -14.86 -2.76
CA GLU A 146 -13.87 -13.81 -2.11
C GLU A 146 -13.00 -13.00 -1.13
N GLU A 147 -12.29 -13.67 -0.21
CA GLU A 147 -11.39 -13.02 0.76
C GLU A 147 -10.28 -12.21 0.07
N LYS A 148 -9.79 -12.70 -1.08
CA LYS A 148 -8.76 -12.02 -1.86
C LYS A 148 -9.30 -10.81 -2.62
N ASN A 149 -10.44 -10.93 -3.28
CA ASN A 149 -10.97 -9.90 -4.17
C ASN A 149 -11.77 -8.82 -3.43
N GLU A 150 -12.52 -9.20 -2.40
CA GLU A 150 -13.35 -8.28 -1.61
C GLU A 150 -12.65 -7.83 -0.33
N GLY A 151 -11.88 -8.72 0.30
CA GLY A 151 -11.21 -8.46 1.58
C GLY A 151 -9.73 -8.05 1.49
N ASP A 152 -9.14 -8.04 0.29
CA ASP A 152 -7.69 -7.82 0.07
C ASP A 152 -6.80 -8.75 0.95
N ALA A 153 -7.29 -9.95 1.26
CA ALA A 153 -6.62 -10.88 2.14
C ALA A 153 -5.40 -11.53 1.46
N GLN A 154 -4.21 -11.26 2.00
CA GLN A 154 -2.96 -11.89 1.54
C GLN A 154 -2.59 -13.15 2.35
N ARG A 155 -3.14 -13.27 3.56
CA ARG A 155 -2.88 -14.37 4.51
C ARG A 155 -4.16 -14.71 5.23
N VAL A 156 -4.41 -16.00 5.45
CA VAL A 156 -5.54 -16.50 6.24
C VAL A 156 -5.02 -17.42 7.34
N GLU A 157 -5.48 -17.21 8.56
CA GLU A 157 -5.27 -18.11 9.68
C GLU A 157 -6.52 -19.00 9.84
N VAL A 158 -6.32 -20.32 9.82
CA VAL A 158 -7.40 -21.31 9.97
C VAL A 158 -7.32 -21.91 11.36
N TYR A 159 -8.45 -21.89 12.07
CA TYR A 159 -8.59 -22.41 13.42
C TYR A 159 -9.57 -23.59 13.42
N PHE A 160 -9.23 -24.63 14.18
CA PHE A 160 -10.10 -25.79 14.35
C PHE A 160 -10.79 -25.71 15.70
N CYS A 161 -12.07 -26.10 15.72
CA CYS A 161 -12.86 -26.19 16.95
C CYS A 161 -12.67 -27.55 17.60
#